data_AF-A0A6V7P3U5-F1
#
_entry.id   AF-A0A6V7P3U5-F1
#
_cell.length_a   1.000
_cell.length_b   1.000
_cell.length_c   1.000
_cell.angle_alpha   90.00
_cell.angle_beta   90.00
_cell.angle_gamma   90.00
#
_symmetry.space_group_name_H-M   'P 1'
#
loop_
_entity.id
_entity.type
_entity.pdbx_description
1 polymer ?
#
loop_
_entity_poly.entity_id
_entity_poly.type
_entity_poly.pdbx_seq_one_letter_code
_entity_poly.pdbx_strand_id
1 'polypeptide(L)'
;MSPSQDIHLMDVPVLLLLALVAIGAACILAPSLTAAAVDDSASWPAVGSFPRWLPARDHAILDASREAVQIDVVVSQDGTGNYTTVTAAIDAAPPSSGRRYVIHIRRGTYHEYVSIDKPNVVFIGTGWG
;
A
#
# COMPACT_ATOMS: atom_id res chain seq x y z
N MET A 1 54.02 -18.61 -58.79
CA MET A 1 53.43 -17.35 -59.31
C MET A 1 51.97 -17.65 -59.61
N SER A 2 51.08 -16.90 -58.96
CA SER A 2 49.60 -17.01 -58.87
C SER A 2 48.98 -18.22 -58.15
N PRO A 3 47.83 -18.03 -57.44
CA PRO A 3 47.46 -16.86 -56.64
C PRO A 3 46.83 -17.24 -55.27
N SER A 4 46.88 -16.29 -54.33
CA SER A 4 46.06 -16.26 -53.10
C SER A 4 44.60 -16.59 -53.37
N GLN A 5 44.03 -17.45 -52.52
CA GLN A 5 42.59 -17.63 -52.33
C GLN A 5 42.32 -17.67 -50.81
N ASP A 6 42.54 -16.53 -50.16
CA ASP A 6 41.93 -16.20 -48.86
C ASP A 6 40.47 -15.82 -49.11
N ILE A 7 39.54 -16.75 -48.90
CA ILE A 7 38.10 -16.48 -49.07
C ILE A 7 37.21 -17.04 -47.95
N HIS A 8 37.77 -17.61 -46.89
CA HIS A 8 36.94 -18.13 -45.81
C HIS A 8 37.48 -17.80 -44.43
N LEU A 9 37.20 -16.58 -43.93
CA LEU A 9 36.88 -16.45 -42.50
C LEU A 9 36.21 -15.15 -41.99
N MET A 10 35.68 -14.23 -42.82
CA MET A 10 35.13 -12.96 -42.28
C MET A 10 33.73 -12.52 -42.77
N ASP A 11 32.96 -13.34 -43.50
CA ASP A 11 31.65 -12.94 -44.06
C ASP A 11 30.40 -13.57 -43.40
N VAL A 12 30.52 -14.16 -42.21
CA VAL A 12 29.38 -14.76 -41.49
C VAL A 12 28.52 -13.77 -40.65
N PRO A 13 29.00 -12.60 -40.18
CA PRO A 13 28.14 -11.70 -39.38
C PRO A 13 27.27 -10.73 -40.20
N VAL A 14 27.53 -10.54 -41.50
CA VAL A 14 26.72 -9.65 -42.37
C VAL A 14 25.46 -10.35 -42.89
N LEU A 15 25.50 -11.67 -43.08
CA LEU A 15 24.36 -12.46 -43.55
C LEU A 15 23.24 -12.61 -42.50
N LEU A 16 23.59 -12.54 -41.20
CA LEU A 16 22.60 -12.61 -40.11
C LEU A 16 21.80 -11.30 -39.94
N LEU A 17 22.36 -10.15 -40.37
CA LEU A 17 21.72 -8.85 -40.20
C LEU A 17 20.61 -8.57 -41.23
N LEU A 18 20.58 -9.30 -42.35
CA LEU A 18 19.59 -9.11 -43.43
C LEU A 18 18.30 -9.93 -43.25
N ALA A 19 18.22 -10.84 -42.27
CA ALA A 19 17.03 -11.67 -42.03
C ALA A 19 15.95 -11.01 -41.14
N LEU A 20 16.17 -9.81 -40.60
CA LEU A 20 15.23 -9.13 -39.68
C LEU A 20 14.32 -8.08 -40.34
N VAL A 21 14.39 -7.88 -41.66
CA VAL A 21 13.67 -6.78 -42.35
C VAL A 21 12.40 -7.25 -43.10
N ALA A 22 11.96 -8.50 -42.97
CA ALA A 22 10.84 -9.05 -43.76
C ALA A 22 9.65 -9.60 -42.95
N ILE A 23 9.27 -8.97 -41.83
CA ILE A 23 7.93 -9.18 -41.22
C ILE A 23 7.22 -7.82 -41.13
N GLY A 24 6.80 -7.34 -42.30
CA GLY A 24 5.92 -6.19 -42.45
C GLY A 24 4.45 -6.62 -42.49
N ALA A 25 3.66 -5.97 -41.63
CA ALA A 25 2.34 -5.38 -41.90
C ALA A 25 1.09 -6.21 -42.28
N ALA A 26 -0.04 -5.75 -41.71
CA ALA A 26 -1.46 -5.95 -42.04
C ALA A 26 -2.15 -7.15 -41.35
N CYS A 27 -3.39 -7.11 -40.87
CA CYS A 27 -4.39 -6.07 -40.60
C CYS A 27 -5.59 -6.82 -39.98
N ILE A 28 -6.13 -6.31 -38.86
CA ILE A 28 -7.56 -5.99 -38.68
C ILE A 28 -8.61 -7.16 -38.64
N LEU A 29 -9.40 -7.13 -37.54
CA LEU A 29 -10.75 -7.69 -37.25
C LEU A 29 -10.86 -9.11 -36.66
N ALA A 30 -10.97 -9.19 -35.33
CA ALA A 30 -12.23 -9.49 -34.63
C ALA A 30 -12.04 -9.50 -33.09
N PRO A 31 -12.67 -8.59 -32.34
CA PRO A 31 -12.91 -8.79 -30.92
C PRO A 31 -14.22 -9.58 -30.73
N SER A 32 -14.31 -10.25 -29.59
CA SER A 32 -15.51 -10.91 -29.03
C SER A 32 -15.85 -12.31 -29.55
N LEU A 33 -15.41 -13.31 -28.78
CA LEU A 33 -16.34 -14.33 -28.30
C LEU A 33 -16.23 -14.31 -26.78
N THR A 34 -17.23 -13.67 -26.17
CA THR A 34 -17.50 -13.69 -24.74
C THR A 34 -17.59 -15.14 -24.29
N ALA A 35 -16.55 -15.62 -23.60
CA ALA A 35 -16.73 -16.69 -22.63
C ALA A 35 -17.64 -16.10 -21.56
N ALA A 36 -18.90 -16.52 -21.53
CA ALA A 36 -19.79 -16.24 -20.42
C ALA A 36 -19.25 -16.99 -19.21
N ALA A 37 -18.26 -16.38 -18.54
CA ALA A 37 -17.92 -16.75 -17.18
C ALA A 37 -19.18 -16.50 -16.36
N VAL A 38 -19.72 -17.57 -15.79
CA VAL A 38 -20.66 -17.49 -14.68
C VAL A 38 -19.96 -16.66 -13.61
N ASP A 39 -20.41 -15.41 -13.46
CA ASP A 39 -19.95 -14.51 -12.43
C ASP A 39 -20.61 -14.95 -11.12
N ASP A 40 -19.99 -15.92 -10.45
CA ASP A 40 -20.25 -16.20 -9.03
C ASP A 40 -19.63 -15.06 -8.19
N SER A 41 -20.07 -13.82 -8.44
CA SER A 41 -19.81 -12.68 -7.59
C SER A 41 -20.71 -12.78 -6.35
N ALA A 42 -20.48 -13.81 -5.55
CA ALA A 42 -20.62 -13.65 -4.10
C ALA A 42 -19.60 -12.56 -3.74
N SER A 43 -20.10 -11.33 -3.64
CA SER A 43 -19.35 -10.09 -3.52
C SER A 43 -18.68 -9.95 -2.15
N TRP A 44 -17.70 -10.81 -1.90
CA TRP A 44 -16.71 -10.56 -0.88
C TRP A 44 -15.75 -9.51 -1.44
N PRO A 45 -15.50 -8.41 -0.71
CA PRO A 45 -14.57 -7.39 -1.19
C PRO A 45 -13.20 -8.03 -1.45
N ALA A 46 -12.58 -7.66 -2.57
CA ALA A 46 -11.23 -8.09 -2.90
C ALA A 46 -10.32 -7.96 -1.66
N VAL A 47 -9.56 -9.01 -1.35
CA VAL A 47 -8.65 -9.02 -0.20
C VAL A 47 -7.64 -7.88 -0.44
N GLY A 48 -7.79 -6.77 0.30
CA GLY A 48 -7.01 -5.54 0.09
C GLY A 48 -7.83 -4.26 -0.11
N SER A 49 -9.15 -4.34 -0.32
CA SER A 49 -10.01 -3.16 -0.40
C SER A 49 -10.57 -2.80 0.99
N PHE A 50 -10.36 -1.55 1.44
CA PHE A 50 -10.94 -1.09 2.71
C PHE A 50 -12.48 -1.18 2.68
N PRO A 51 -13.10 -1.53 3.82
CA PRO A 51 -14.55 -1.66 3.89
C PRO A 51 -15.24 -0.29 3.74
N ARG A 52 -16.44 -0.27 3.18
CA ARG A 52 -17.21 0.98 2.93
C ARG A 52 -17.51 1.80 4.20
N TRP A 53 -17.51 1.16 5.37
CA TRP A 53 -17.69 1.85 6.65
C TRP A 53 -16.44 2.63 7.10
N LEU A 54 -15.29 2.42 6.47
CA LEU A 54 -14.03 3.11 6.76
C LEU A 54 -13.72 4.12 5.63
N PRO A 55 -13.99 5.41 5.83
CA PRO A 55 -13.75 6.43 4.83
C PRO A 55 -12.29 6.50 4.36
N ALA A 56 -12.07 6.98 3.13
CA ALA A 56 -10.73 7.12 2.54
C ALA A 56 -9.73 7.85 3.43
N ARG A 57 -10.19 8.97 4.02
CA ARG A 57 -9.40 9.76 4.94
C ARG A 57 -8.89 8.96 6.14
N ASP A 58 -9.65 7.96 6.61
CA ASP A 58 -9.39 7.26 7.87
C ASP A 58 -8.50 6.04 7.63
N HIS A 59 -8.67 5.34 6.49
CA HIS A 59 -7.75 4.26 6.15
C HIS A 59 -6.36 4.72 5.71
N ALA A 60 -6.20 5.97 5.26
CA ALA A 60 -4.88 6.55 4.98
C ALA A 60 -3.91 6.48 6.18
N ILE A 61 -4.43 6.44 7.42
CA ILE A 61 -3.60 6.29 8.64
C ILE A 61 -3.11 4.84 8.78
N LEU A 62 -3.90 3.88 8.32
CA LEU A 62 -3.56 2.46 8.33
C LEU A 62 -2.56 2.12 7.22
N ASP A 63 -2.67 2.80 6.08
CA ASP A 63 -1.72 2.67 4.95
C ASP A 63 -0.41 3.43 5.19
N ALA A 64 -0.44 4.49 6.00
CA ALA A 64 0.73 5.29 6.28
C ALA A 64 1.81 4.46 6.99
N SER A 65 3.07 4.68 6.60
CA SER A 65 4.20 4.22 7.42
C SER A 65 4.11 4.86 8.81
N ARG A 66 4.57 4.16 9.85
CA ARG A 66 4.53 4.66 11.24
C ARG A 66 5.24 6.01 11.40
N GLU A 67 6.23 6.29 10.55
CA GLU A 67 6.98 7.54 10.51
C GLU A 67 6.19 8.70 9.87
N ALA A 68 5.22 8.40 9.01
CA ALA A 68 4.41 9.40 8.33
C ALA A 68 3.21 9.88 9.18
N VAL A 69 2.86 9.18 10.25
CA VAL A 69 1.78 9.57 11.15
C VAL A 69 2.30 10.51 12.23
N GLN A 70 1.82 11.76 12.22
CA GLN A 70 2.12 12.71 13.28
C GLN A 70 1.41 12.29 14.57
N ILE A 71 2.19 11.97 15.61
CA ILE A 71 1.70 11.62 16.94
C ILE A 71 1.57 12.89 17.77
N ASP A 72 0.41 13.12 18.36
CA ASP A 72 0.19 14.24 19.27
C ASP A 72 0.65 13.89 20.68
N VAL A 73 0.27 12.70 21.17
CA VAL A 73 0.60 12.26 22.53
C VAL A 73 0.93 10.77 22.64
N VAL A 74 1.78 10.43 23.61
CA VAL A 74 2.17 9.04 23.91
C VAL A 74 1.67 8.63 25.30
N VAL A 75 1.04 7.46 25.37
CA VAL A 75 0.61 6.83 26.63
C VAL A 75 1.54 5.67 26.95
N SER A 76 2.09 5.65 28.16
CA SER A 76 3.00 4.61 28.63
C SER A 76 2.91 4.37 30.13
N GLN A 77 2.71 3.12 30.54
CA GLN A 77 2.58 2.75 31.97
C GLN A 77 3.91 2.85 32.74
N ASP A 78 5.04 2.78 32.03
CA ASP A 78 6.38 2.95 32.61
C ASP A 78 6.72 4.42 32.93
N GLY A 79 5.82 5.36 32.60
CA GLY A 79 6.00 6.79 32.83
C GLY A 79 6.91 7.49 31.81
N THR A 80 7.38 6.81 30.77
CA THR A 80 8.25 7.39 29.73
C THR A 80 7.47 8.06 28.58
N GLY A 81 6.15 8.13 28.68
CA GLY A 81 5.25 8.85 27.77
C GLY A 81 4.74 10.16 28.37
N ASN A 82 3.82 10.82 27.67
CA ASN A 82 3.16 12.04 28.17
C ASN A 82 2.14 11.71 29.28
N TYR A 83 1.47 10.55 29.17
CA TYR A 83 0.46 10.10 30.13
C TYR A 83 0.66 8.64 30.49
N THR A 84 0.18 8.23 31.67
CA THR A 84 0.18 6.82 32.10
C THR A 84 -1.14 6.12 31.84
N THR A 85 -2.23 6.87 31.67
CA THR A 85 -3.59 6.37 31.41
C THR A 85 -4.12 6.88 30.08
N VAL A 86 -4.97 6.08 29.44
CA VAL A 86 -5.63 6.44 28.18
C VAL A 86 -6.67 7.54 28.41
N THR A 87 -7.38 7.49 29.55
CA THR A 87 -8.37 8.51 29.92
C THR A 87 -7.76 9.90 30.00
N ALA A 88 -6.58 10.06 30.63
CA ALA A 88 -5.91 11.35 30.72
C ALA A 88 -5.48 11.89 29.35
N ALA A 89 -5.08 11.01 28.43
CA ALA A 89 -4.74 11.40 27.06
C ALA A 89 -5.97 11.87 26.27
N ILE A 90 -7.13 11.22 26.47
CA ILE A 90 -8.40 11.67 25.88
C ILE A 90 -8.81 13.02 26.47
N ASP A 91 -8.66 13.21 27.78
CA ASP A 91 -8.98 14.45 28.47
C ASP A 91 -8.20 15.65 27.93
N ALA A 92 -6.93 15.42 27.56
CA ALA A 92 -6.06 16.42 26.97
C ALA A 92 -6.39 16.78 25.51
N ALA A 93 -7.20 15.98 24.82
CA ALA A 93 -7.56 16.26 23.43
C ALA A 93 -8.41 17.54 23.33
N PRO A 94 -8.14 18.43 22.36
CA PRO A 94 -8.89 19.67 22.21
C PRO A 94 -10.36 19.39 21.82
N PRO A 95 -11.33 20.15 22.37
CA PRO A 95 -12.73 20.00 21.98
C PRO A 95 -12.93 20.45 20.53
N SER A 96 -13.62 19.62 19.74
CA SER A 96 -14.05 19.94 18.36
C SER A 96 -12.93 20.33 17.39
N SER A 97 -11.86 19.53 17.33
CA SER A 97 -10.81 19.71 16.32
C SER A 97 -11.23 19.19 14.94
N GLY A 98 -11.02 19.99 13.88
CA GLY A 98 -11.12 19.54 12.48
C GLY A 98 -9.95 18.65 12.04
N ARG A 99 -8.88 18.60 12.84
CA ARG A 99 -7.74 17.69 12.69
C ARG A 99 -7.91 16.48 13.62
N ARG A 100 -7.30 15.35 13.27
CA ARG A 100 -7.27 14.17 14.14
C ARG A 100 -6.33 14.38 15.31
N TYR A 101 -6.71 13.83 16.46
CA TYR A 101 -5.87 13.75 17.64
C TYR A 101 -5.35 12.32 17.78
N VAL A 102 -4.06 12.14 17.57
CA VAL A 102 -3.42 10.82 17.50
C VAL A 102 -2.76 10.48 18.83
N ILE A 103 -3.32 9.46 19.49
CA ILE A 103 -2.85 8.92 20.75
C ILE A 103 -2.08 7.63 20.47
N HIS A 104 -0.77 7.65 20.68
CA HIS A 104 0.06 6.45 20.58
C HIS A 104 0.10 5.70 21.91
N ILE A 105 -0.39 4.47 21.92
CA ILE A 105 -0.41 3.61 23.10
C ILE A 105 0.73 2.61 23.00
N ARG A 106 1.67 2.70 23.95
CA ARG A 106 2.77 1.75 24.05
C ARG A 106 2.28 0.40 24.56
N ARG A 107 3.15 -0.61 24.43
CA ARG A 107 2.88 -1.95 24.96
C ARG A 107 2.66 -1.86 26.47
N GLY A 108 1.52 -2.38 26.93
CA GLY A 108 1.15 -2.40 28.34
C GLY A 108 -0.22 -3.02 28.54
N THR A 109 -0.59 -3.26 29.79
CA THR A 109 -1.91 -3.77 30.18
C THR A 109 -2.65 -2.68 30.94
N TYR A 110 -3.54 -1.98 30.23
CA TYR A 110 -4.29 -0.85 30.77
C TYR A 110 -5.63 -1.33 31.35
N HIS A 111 -5.74 -1.36 32.68
CA HIS A 111 -6.97 -1.73 33.39
C HIS A 111 -7.82 -0.49 33.68
N GLU A 112 -8.50 0.04 32.66
CA GLU A 112 -9.36 1.22 32.80
C GLU A 112 -10.63 1.11 31.95
N TYR A 113 -11.70 1.77 32.38
CA TYR A 113 -12.91 1.95 31.59
C TYR A 113 -12.82 3.26 30.82
N VAL A 114 -12.77 3.18 29.50
CA VAL A 114 -12.58 4.35 28.63
C VAL A 114 -13.91 4.79 28.06
N SER A 115 -14.25 6.06 28.25
CA SER A 115 -15.36 6.74 27.56
C SER A 115 -14.79 7.74 26.57
N ILE A 116 -15.24 7.69 25.32
CA ILE A 116 -14.80 8.61 24.27
C ILE A 116 -15.95 9.55 23.95
N ASP A 117 -15.86 10.77 24.45
CA ASP A 117 -16.81 11.87 24.28
C ASP A 117 -16.34 12.90 23.24
N LYS A 118 -15.06 12.85 22.86
CA LYS A 118 -14.44 13.79 21.91
C LYS A 118 -14.39 13.24 20.47
N PRO A 119 -14.70 14.07 19.45
CA PRO A 119 -14.62 13.65 18.06
C PRO A 119 -13.16 13.55 17.57
N ASN A 120 -12.97 12.80 16.47
CA ASN A 120 -11.71 12.74 15.71
C ASN A 120 -10.47 12.26 16.49
N VAL A 121 -10.66 11.42 17.52
CA VAL A 121 -9.57 10.76 18.24
C VAL A 121 -9.18 9.45 17.53
N VAL A 122 -7.87 9.21 17.39
CA VAL A 122 -7.31 7.98 16.82
C VAL A 122 -6.34 7.34 17.80
N PHE A 123 -6.45 6.03 17.98
CA PHE A 123 -5.53 5.24 18.80
C PHE A 123 -4.61 4.41 17.92
N ILE A 124 -3.31 4.46 18.20
CA ILE A 124 -2.31 3.66 17.51
C ILE A 124 -1.55 2.84 18.54
N GLY A 125 -1.77 1.52 18.51
CA GLY A 125 -1.00 0.58 19.31
C GLY A 125 0.36 0.27 18.68
N THR A 126 1.35 -0.06 19.51
CA THR A 126 2.64 -0.58 19.02
C THR A 126 2.52 -1.95 18.34
N GLY A 127 1.40 -2.65 18.56
CA GLY A 127 1.16 -4.04 18.15
C GLY A 127 1.48 -5.03 19.27
N TRP A 128 0.86 -6.21 19.20
CA TRP A 128 1.37 -7.40 19.86
C TRP A 128 2.23 -8.14 18.83
N GLY A 129 3.50 -8.36 19.17
CA GLY A 129 4.39 -9.22 18.38
C GLY A 129 4.08 -10.69 18.61
#